data_AF-A0A7V9LTL2-F1
#
_entry.id   AF-A0A7V9LTL2-F1
#
_cell.length_a   1.000
_cell.length_b   1.000
_cell.length_c   1.000
_cell.angle_alpha   90.00
_cell.angle_beta   90.00
_cell.angle_gamma   90.00
#
_symmetry.space_group_name_H-M   'P 1'
#
loop_
_entity.id
_entity.type
_entity.pdbx_description
1 polymer ?
#
loop_
_entity_poly.entity_id
_entity_poly.type
_entity_poly.pdbx_seq_one_letter_code
_entity_poly.pdbx_strand_id
1 'polypeptide(L)'
;MTDPFDALRMPVTPADPDPSFATRLRARLERALTLPQGVSVSTSTVDVSRTAAPAALGAAIPYLAVSDGRRAIDWYVDVFGAQIIGEPIVMADGRIGHCELALSGGTLYLAEEFPEIGFVAPSAGPTSVNLMLAVPDVDAVLAAALTAGGTSDREPYDGYGQRNAYVTDPFGHRWGLHSDPRPEPAAARHGDLTYASLWVPDADRAADFYADVLGWTYHPGGGNARQVRDTTPALGIFGGHRQPTLFCCYAVTDLDAALERVRAGGGSTEPPRDEPYGRTADCTDDQGIPFALNEVSGTGRTAPSGTEQGDIAYLTLSVADSGKTRDFYGAVLGWEFSPGNVADGWQVTDTTPAIGLAGGSDQPAGIPMWRVDDIAGAVVRVRSAGGTATEAQQQPYGLMSECVDDQGSRFFLGELPG
;
A
#
# COMPACT_ATOMS: atom_id res chain seq x y z
N MET A 1 -28.68 57.94 -5.98
CA MET A 1 -28.07 56.85 -5.18
C MET A 1 -26.57 56.95 -5.40
N THR A 2 -25.82 57.22 -4.34
CA THR A 2 -24.36 57.30 -4.36
C THR A 2 -23.77 55.89 -4.41
N ASP A 3 -22.68 55.69 -5.15
CA ASP A 3 -22.00 54.41 -5.33
C ASP A 3 -21.44 53.91 -3.97
N PRO A 4 -21.75 52.68 -3.53
CA PRO A 4 -21.25 52.12 -2.27
C PRO A 4 -19.72 51.97 -2.20
N PHE A 5 -18.99 52.06 -3.32
CA PHE A 5 -17.53 51.95 -3.36
C PHE A 5 -16.79 53.28 -3.11
N ASP A 6 -17.48 54.42 -3.09
CA ASP A 6 -16.83 55.71 -2.79
C ASP A 6 -16.34 55.81 -1.33
N ALA A 7 -16.88 55.01 -0.42
CA ALA A 7 -16.45 54.94 0.97
C ALA A 7 -15.05 54.31 1.18
N LEU A 8 -14.49 53.64 0.15
CA LEU A 8 -13.20 52.94 0.23
C LEU A 8 -12.01 53.72 -0.35
N ARG A 9 -12.23 54.94 -0.84
CA ARG A 9 -11.16 55.79 -1.36
C ARG A 9 -10.47 56.56 -0.24
N MET A 10 -9.61 55.88 0.53
CA MET A 10 -8.63 56.56 1.38
C MET A 10 -7.32 56.77 0.61
N PRO A 11 -6.70 57.96 0.67
CA PRO A 11 -5.41 58.20 0.04
C PRO A 11 -4.32 57.36 0.71
N VAL A 12 -3.70 56.46 -0.06
CA VAL A 12 -2.57 55.64 0.40
C VAL A 12 -1.34 56.55 0.52
N THR A 13 -0.83 56.69 1.74
CA THR A 13 0.43 57.40 1.99
C THR A 13 1.53 56.36 2.12
N PRO A 14 2.58 56.38 1.28
CA PRO A 14 3.70 55.45 1.41
C PRO A 14 4.37 55.63 2.78
N ALA A 15 4.45 54.54 3.54
CA ALA A 15 5.21 54.49 4.79
C ALA A 15 6.55 53.82 4.51
N ASP A 16 7.64 54.44 4.96
CA ASP A 16 8.95 53.81 4.89
C ASP A 16 8.97 52.54 5.75
N PRO A 17 9.64 51.47 5.29
CA PRO A 17 9.71 50.23 6.04
C PRO A 17 10.44 50.44 7.36
N ASP A 18 10.01 49.69 8.38
CA ASP A 18 10.61 49.72 9.70
C ASP A 18 12.15 49.58 9.61
N PRO A 19 12.93 50.51 10.18
CA PRO A 19 14.40 50.50 10.06
C PRO A 19 15.06 49.24 10.62
N SER A 20 14.46 48.63 11.64
CA SER A 20 14.95 47.37 12.24
C SER A 20 14.70 46.17 11.32
N PHE A 21 13.57 46.18 10.60
CA PHE A 21 13.28 45.19 9.57
C PHE A 21 14.25 45.33 8.39
N ALA A 22 14.45 46.55 7.89
CA ALA A 22 15.36 46.82 6.78
C ALA A 22 16.81 46.40 7.12
N THR A 23 17.25 46.67 8.35
CA THR A 23 18.58 46.27 8.85
C THR A 23 18.73 44.75 8.92
N ARG A 24 17.73 44.04 9.47
CA ARG A 24 17.74 42.56 9.54
C ARG A 24 17.73 41.92 8.15
N LEU A 25 16.95 42.47 7.22
CA LEU A 25 16.87 41.97 5.84
C LEU A 25 18.19 42.17 5.10
N ARG A 26 18.82 43.35 5.21
CA ARG A 26 20.12 43.64 4.59
C ARG A 26 21.21 42.69 5.10
N ALA A 27 21.30 42.50 6.41
CA ALA A 27 22.26 41.55 7.00
C ALA A 27 22.01 40.09 6.55
N ARG A 28 20.76 39.72 6.28
CA ARG A 28 20.42 38.38 5.76
C ARG A 28 20.86 38.21 4.31
N LEU A 29 20.63 39.22 3.47
CA LEU A 29 21.03 39.20 2.06
C LEU A 29 22.54 39.21 1.88
N GLU A 30 23.26 40.00 2.68
CA GLU A 30 24.73 40.03 2.65
C GLU A 30 25.33 38.67 3.02
N ARG A 31 24.79 38.00 4.04
CA ARG A 31 25.19 36.62 4.40
C ARG A 31 24.88 35.61 3.29
N ALA A 32 23.73 35.75 2.62
CA ALA A 32 23.35 34.86 1.53
C ALA A 32 24.27 35.01 0.30
N LEU A 33 24.76 36.21 0.04
CA LEU A 33 25.65 36.51 -1.09
C LEU A 33 27.10 36.05 -0.85
N THR A 34 27.50 35.79 0.38
CA THR A 34 28.85 35.31 0.74
C THR A 34 28.99 33.78 0.78
N LEU A 35 27.93 33.02 0.51
CA LEU A 35 27.98 31.55 0.49
C LEU A 35 28.56 31.02 -0.82
N PRO A 36 29.34 29.92 -0.81
CA PRO A 36 29.80 29.26 -2.04
C PRO A 36 28.61 28.82 -2.91
N GLN A 37 28.70 29.00 -4.23
CA GLN A 37 27.64 28.58 -5.15
C GLN A 37 27.38 27.07 -5.04
N GLY A 38 26.12 26.71 -4.77
CA GLY A 38 25.65 25.32 -4.63
C GLY A 38 25.03 24.96 -3.28
N VAL A 39 25.06 25.86 -2.28
CA VAL A 39 24.44 25.62 -0.96
C VAL A 39 23.10 26.35 -0.85
N SER A 40 22.00 25.60 -0.76
CA SER A 40 20.69 26.12 -0.38
C SER A 40 20.66 26.33 1.13
N VAL A 41 20.48 27.57 1.59
CA VAL A 41 20.31 27.87 3.01
C VAL A 41 18.82 28.07 3.30
N SER A 42 18.20 27.02 3.85
CA SER A 42 16.86 27.11 4.42
C SER A 42 16.96 27.71 5.83
N THR A 43 16.22 28.79 6.07
CA THR A 43 16.10 29.39 7.40
C THR A 43 14.84 28.88 8.08
N SER A 44 14.97 27.87 8.95
CA SER A 44 13.97 27.55 9.98
C SER A 44 14.59 26.69 11.09
N THR A 45 14.64 27.23 12.30
CA THR A 45 14.72 26.46 13.54
C THR A 45 13.53 26.88 14.39
N VAL A 46 12.48 26.05 14.43
CA VAL A 46 11.88 25.51 15.68
C VAL A 46 11.21 24.19 15.30
N ASP A 47 11.57 23.17 16.07
CA ASP A 47 11.05 21.81 16.10
C ASP A 47 9.61 21.79 16.61
N VAL A 48 8.69 21.24 15.82
CA VAL A 48 7.42 20.68 16.30
C VAL A 48 7.26 19.32 15.64
N SER A 49 7.14 18.32 16.51
CA SER A 49 6.92 16.90 16.28
C SER A 49 6.12 16.54 15.02
N ARG A 50 6.63 15.51 14.32
CA ARG A 50 5.93 14.56 13.41
C ARG A 50 4.58 15.06 12.90
N THR A 51 4.61 15.88 11.85
CA THR A 51 3.52 15.81 10.87
C THR A 51 3.78 14.59 10.01
N ALA A 52 2.99 13.54 10.25
CA ALA A 52 2.61 12.64 9.17
C ALA A 52 2.28 13.51 7.94
N ALA A 53 2.68 13.08 6.75
CA ALA A 53 2.22 13.70 5.51
C ALA A 53 0.72 13.98 5.68
N PRO A 54 0.23 15.22 5.46
CA PRO A 54 -1.18 15.50 5.69
C PRO A 54 -1.94 14.52 4.80
N ALA A 55 -2.68 13.60 5.44
CA ALA A 55 -3.68 12.82 4.76
C ALA A 55 -4.46 13.83 3.93
N ALA A 56 -4.51 13.62 2.61
CA ALA A 56 -5.11 14.59 1.71
C ALA A 56 -6.53 14.89 2.20
N LEU A 57 -6.71 16.03 2.87
CA LEU A 57 -8.01 16.47 3.31
C LEU A 57 -8.82 16.61 2.02
N GLY A 58 -9.83 15.75 1.87
CA GLY A 58 -10.70 15.78 0.71
C GLY A 58 -11.19 17.21 0.45
N ALA A 59 -11.34 17.59 -0.81
CA ALA A 59 -11.68 18.96 -1.20
C ALA A 59 -12.97 19.49 -0.53
N ALA A 60 -13.83 18.60 -0.01
CA ALA A 60 -14.97 18.92 0.83
C ALA A 60 -15.06 17.95 2.02
N ILE A 61 -15.40 18.47 3.18
CA ILE A 61 -15.72 17.70 4.39
C ILE A 61 -17.25 17.68 4.52
N PRO A 62 -17.91 16.51 4.47
CA PRO A 62 -19.36 16.47 4.66
C PRO A 62 -19.72 16.85 6.10
N TYR A 63 -20.80 17.62 6.23
CA TYR A 63 -21.38 17.98 7.53
C TYR A 63 -22.81 17.47 7.58
N LEU A 64 -23.03 16.39 8.33
CA LEU A 64 -24.31 15.69 8.42
C LEU A 64 -25.21 16.31 9.47
N ALA A 65 -26.45 16.59 9.07
CA ALA A 65 -27.53 16.83 10.00
C ALA A 65 -28.14 15.49 10.41
N VAL A 66 -28.29 15.24 11.70
CA VAL A 66 -28.87 14.00 12.24
C VAL A 66 -30.00 14.30 13.22
N SER A 67 -30.98 13.41 13.32
CA SER A 67 -32.13 13.59 14.21
C SER A 67 -31.82 13.34 15.69
N ASP A 68 -30.75 12.60 15.99
CA ASP A 68 -30.26 12.32 17.35
C ASP A 68 -28.73 12.19 17.31
N GLY A 69 -28.03 13.19 17.84
CA GLY A 69 -26.57 13.33 17.70
C GLY A 69 -25.81 12.26 18.46
N ARG A 70 -26.24 11.92 19.68
CA ARG A 70 -25.57 10.91 20.51
C ARG A 70 -25.72 9.54 19.88
N ARG A 71 -26.95 9.19 19.48
CA ARG A 71 -27.23 7.92 18.81
C ARG A 71 -26.49 7.81 17.48
N ALA A 72 -26.34 8.91 16.73
CA ALA A 72 -25.57 8.91 15.49
C ALA A 72 -24.08 8.68 15.72
N ILE A 73 -23.49 9.33 16.72
CA ILE A 73 -22.09 9.11 17.10
C ILE A 73 -21.87 7.63 17.45
N ASP A 74 -22.69 7.08 18.35
CA ASP A 74 -22.58 5.67 18.75
C ASP A 74 -22.71 4.72 17.55
N TRP A 75 -23.67 4.99 16.65
CA TRP A 75 -23.87 4.19 15.45
C TRP A 75 -22.67 4.24 14.50
N TYR A 76 -22.11 5.42 14.23
CA TYR A 76 -20.95 5.53 13.34
C TYR A 76 -19.69 4.91 13.96
N VAL A 77 -19.52 4.99 15.28
CA VAL A 77 -18.44 4.30 16.00
C VAL A 77 -18.59 2.79 15.88
N ASP A 78 -19.77 2.26 16.18
CA ASP A 78 -20.00 0.81 16.23
C ASP A 78 -20.05 0.14 14.86
N VAL A 79 -20.64 0.81 13.86
CA VAL A 79 -20.87 0.23 12.52
C VAL A 79 -19.73 0.50 11.57
N PHE A 80 -19.19 1.73 11.57
CA PHE A 80 -18.14 2.15 10.65
C PHE A 80 -16.75 2.22 11.29
N GLY A 81 -16.64 1.99 12.60
CA GLY A 81 -15.36 2.12 13.30
C GLY A 81 -14.86 3.56 13.37
N ALA A 82 -15.77 4.55 13.30
CA ALA A 82 -15.41 5.96 13.38
C ALA A 82 -14.76 6.28 14.73
N GLN A 83 -13.84 7.24 14.75
CA GLN A 83 -13.22 7.73 15.97
C GLN A 83 -13.58 9.19 16.22
N ILE A 84 -14.02 9.49 17.43
CA ILE A 84 -14.34 10.87 17.82
C ILE A 84 -13.04 11.67 17.92
N ILE A 85 -12.99 12.81 17.23
CA ILE A 85 -11.89 13.77 17.35
C ILE A 85 -12.31 14.86 18.34
N GLY A 86 -11.63 14.90 19.49
CA GLY A 86 -11.91 15.88 20.54
C GLY A 86 -13.23 15.62 21.28
N GLU A 87 -13.68 16.61 22.05
CA GLU A 87 -14.96 16.53 22.74
C GLU A 87 -16.08 17.12 21.86
N PRO A 88 -17.21 16.41 21.66
CA PRO A 88 -18.37 16.98 20.98
C PRO A 88 -18.86 18.26 21.65
N ILE A 89 -19.21 19.26 20.84
CA ILE A 89 -19.78 20.51 21.33
C ILE A 89 -21.25 20.28 21.64
N VAL A 90 -21.58 20.28 22.93
CA VAL A 90 -22.96 20.19 23.43
C VAL A 90 -23.51 21.58 23.67
N MET A 91 -24.67 21.86 23.10
CA MET A 91 -25.36 23.14 23.27
C MET A 91 -26.05 23.26 24.63
N ALA A 92 -26.48 24.47 24.99
CA ALA A 92 -27.17 24.74 26.25
C ALA A 92 -28.50 23.96 26.42
N ASP A 93 -29.14 23.57 25.30
CA ASP A 93 -30.36 22.75 25.28
C ASP A 93 -30.08 21.24 25.29
N GLY A 94 -28.80 20.82 25.31
CA GLY A 94 -28.37 19.43 25.38
C GLY A 94 -28.12 18.75 24.03
N ARG A 95 -28.45 19.38 22.91
CA ARG A 95 -28.21 18.84 21.56
C ARG A 95 -26.72 18.87 21.21
N ILE A 96 -26.27 17.93 20.38
CA ILE A 96 -24.95 18.00 19.75
C ILE A 96 -24.94 19.11 18.70
N GLY A 97 -24.22 20.19 18.97
CA GLY A 97 -24.06 21.31 18.03
C GLY A 97 -22.92 21.10 17.03
N HIS A 98 -21.94 20.24 17.37
CA HIS A 98 -20.86 19.84 16.47
C HIS A 98 -20.11 18.62 17.02
N CYS A 99 -19.76 17.68 16.14
CA CYS A 99 -18.86 16.57 16.43
C CYS A 99 -18.02 16.27 15.20
N GLU A 100 -16.73 16.03 15.42
CA GLU A 100 -15.80 15.60 14.39
C GLU A 100 -15.52 14.10 14.53
N LEU A 101 -15.59 13.38 13.41
CA LEU A 101 -15.30 11.95 13.33
C LEU A 101 -14.19 11.69 12.32
N ALA A 102 -13.17 10.94 12.71
CA ALA A 102 -12.18 10.35 11.81
C ALA A 102 -12.72 9.01 11.28
N LEU A 103 -12.71 8.84 9.96
CA LEU A 103 -13.22 7.64 9.31
C LEU A 103 -12.55 7.44 7.95
N SER A 104 -12.05 6.23 7.67
CA SER A 104 -11.45 5.85 6.37
C SER A 104 -10.38 6.83 5.86
N GLY A 105 -9.50 7.28 6.76
CA GLY A 105 -8.44 8.25 6.46
C GLY A 105 -8.91 9.70 6.22
N GLY A 106 -10.22 9.96 6.29
CA GLY A 106 -10.83 11.28 6.16
C GLY A 106 -11.52 11.76 7.43
N THR A 107 -12.18 12.91 7.32
CA THR A 107 -12.95 13.55 8.39
C THR A 107 -14.39 13.77 7.96
N LEU A 108 -15.31 13.58 8.91
CA LEU A 108 -16.74 13.81 8.78
C LEU A 108 -17.20 14.68 9.95
N TYR A 109 -18.06 15.66 9.69
CA TYR A 109 -18.71 16.44 10.75
C TYR A 109 -20.16 16.02 10.90
N LEU A 110 -20.69 16.08 12.12
CA LEU A 110 -22.13 15.93 12.37
C LEU A 110 -22.63 16.88 13.45
N ALA A 111 -23.91 17.23 13.35
CA ALA A 111 -24.65 17.97 14.36
C ALA A 111 -26.12 17.58 14.29
N GLU A 112 -26.84 17.82 15.38
CA GLU A 112 -28.29 17.69 15.38
C GLU A 112 -28.96 18.75 14.50
N GLU A 113 -30.23 18.55 14.16
CA GLU A 113 -30.96 19.44 13.25
C GLU A 113 -31.14 20.86 13.83
N PHE A 114 -31.01 21.86 12.95
CA PHE A 114 -31.36 23.26 13.16
C PHE A 114 -32.27 23.75 12.02
N PRO A 115 -33.57 23.44 12.05
CA PRO A 115 -34.52 23.83 11.01
C PRO A 115 -34.56 25.35 10.76
N GLU A 116 -34.29 26.16 11.78
CA GLU A 116 -34.25 27.63 11.73
C GLU A 116 -33.21 28.19 10.74
N ILE A 117 -32.16 27.44 10.44
CA ILE A 117 -31.12 27.80 9.47
C ILE A 117 -31.11 26.85 8.25
N GLY A 118 -32.10 25.96 8.15
CA GLY A 118 -32.22 25.00 7.06
C GLY A 118 -31.24 23.82 7.14
N PHE A 119 -30.63 23.56 8.30
CA PHE A 119 -29.77 22.40 8.51
C PHE A 119 -30.59 21.24 9.07
N VAL A 120 -31.07 20.36 8.19
CA VAL A 120 -32.04 19.30 8.53
C VAL A 120 -31.57 17.95 7.99
N ALA A 121 -31.87 16.90 8.73
CA ALA A 121 -31.57 15.53 8.33
C ALA A 121 -32.43 15.13 7.12
N PRO A 122 -31.94 14.21 6.28
CA PRO A 122 -32.71 13.73 5.13
C PRO A 122 -34.03 13.09 5.57
N SER A 123 -35.14 13.48 4.94
CA SER A 123 -36.41 12.78 5.07
C SER A 123 -36.35 11.41 4.38
N ALA A 124 -37.12 10.44 4.87
CA ALA A 124 -37.26 9.14 4.21
C ALA A 124 -37.68 9.29 2.73
N GLY A 125 -36.86 8.78 1.80
CA GLY A 125 -37.11 8.89 0.37
C GLY A 125 -35.82 8.93 -0.46
N PRO A 126 -35.93 9.28 -1.76
CA PRO A 126 -34.77 9.45 -2.62
C PRO A 126 -33.86 10.57 -2.12
N THR A 127 -32.55 10.34 -2.12
CA THR A 127 -31.53 11.35 -1.82
C THR A 127 -30.74 11.72 -3.06
N SER A 128 -30.26 12.97 -3.13
CA SER A 128 -29.39 13.46 -4.19
C SER A 128 -27.91 13.22 -3.92
N VAL A 129 -27.55 12.86 -2.68
CA VAL A 129 -26.16 12.67 -2.23
C VAL A 129 -25.95 11.23 -1.80
N ASN A 130 -24.82 10.66 -2.22
CA ASN A 130 -24.33 9.38 -1.77
C ASN A 130 -22.92 9.56 -1.21
N LEU A 131 -22.72 9.20 0.06
CA LEU A 131 -21.43 9.29 0.73
C LEU A 131 -20.65 8.01 0.45
N MET A 132 -19.52 8.10 -0.24
CA MET A 132 -18.70 6.94 -0.58
C MET A 132 -17.72 6.65 0.55
N LEU A 133 -17.69 5.41 1.01
CA LEU A 133 -16.87 4.96 2.14
C LEU A 133 -16.13 3.68 1.79
N ALA A 134 -14.80 3.76 1.81
CA ALA A 134 -13.95 2.57 1.73
C ALA A 134 -13.96 1.83 3.07
N VAL A 135 -14.24 0.53 3.02
CA VAL A 135 -14.29 -0.36 4.19
C VAL A 135 -13.51 -1.65 3.91
N PRO A 136 -12.87 -2.24 4.94
CA PRO A 136 -12.05 -3.44 4.74
C PRO A 136 -12.88 -4.69 4.38
N ASP A 137 -14.13 -4.77 4.85
CA ASP A 137 -15.07 -5.85 4.55
C ASP A 137 -16.48 -5.28 4.38
N VAL A 138 -16.93 -5.25 3.13
CA VAL A 138 -18.21 -4.66 2.74
C VAL A 138 -19.40 -5.47 3.27
N ASP A 139 -19.31 -6.80 3.25
CA ASP A 139 -20.42 -7.66 3.64
C ASP A 139 -20.60 -7.64 5.17
N ALA A 140 -19.49 -7.65 5.93
CA ALA A 140 -19.53 -7.54 7.38
C ALA A 140 -20.08 -6.19 7.85
N VAL A 141 -19.61 -5.08 7.25
CA VAL A 141 -20.10 -3.73 7.60
C VAL A 141 -21.57 -3.57 7.20
N LEU A 142 -21.97 -4.07 6.03
CA LEU A 142 -23.38 -4.05 5.63
C LEU A 142 -24.25 -4.82 6.63
N ALA A 143 -23.85 -6.02 7.06
CA ALA A 143 -24.58 -6.81 8.04
C ALA A 143 -24.70 -6.10 9.40
N ALA A 144 -23.63 -5.47 9.87
CA ALA A 144 -23.64 -4.65 11.08
C ALA A 144 -24.59 -3.45 10.94
N ALA A 145 -24.54 -2.74 9.81
CA ALA A 145 -25.38 -1.59 9.54
C ALA A 145 -26.87 -1.96 9.51
N LEU A 146 -27.23 -3.07 8.87
CA LEU A 146 -28.60 -3.59 8.85
C LEU A 146 -29.08 -3.99 10.25
N THR A 147 -28.23 -4.63 11.05
CA THR A 147 -28.53 -4.99 12.45
C THR A 147 -28.76 -3.75 13.31
N ALA A 148 -28.00 -2.68 13.06
CA ALA A 148 -28.09 -1.41 13.76
C ALA A 148 -29.20 -0.47 13.22
N GLY A 149 -30.13 -0.99 12.41
CA GLY A 149 -31.31 -0.27 11.93
C GLY A 149 -31.15 0.46 10.60
N GLY A 150 -30.04 0.25 9.89
CA GLY A 150 -29.88 0.68 8.51
C GLY A 150 -30.74 -0.16 7.55
N THR A 151 -30.93 0.34 6.34
CA THR A 151 -31.69 -0.34 5.28
C THR A 151 -30.90 -0.37 3.97
N SER A 152 -31.04 -1.44 3.20
CA SER A 152 -30.45 -1.53 1.85
C SER A 152 -31.56 -1.73 0.80
N ASP A 153 -31.39 -1.09 -0.35
CA ASP A 153 -32.28 -1.24 -1.50
C ASP A 153 -31.81 -2.27 -2.54
N ARG A 154 -30.63 -2.86 -2.34
CA ARG A 154 -30.03 -3.83 -3.25
C ARG A 154 -29.08 -4.79 -2.54
N GLU A 155 -28.88 -5.96 -3.15
CA GLU A 155 -27.86 -6.90 -2.68
C GLU A 155 -26.45 -6.35 -2.98
N PRO A 156 -25.47 -6.63 -2.11
CA PRO A 156 -24.08 -6.34 -2.40
C PRO A 156 -23.60 -7.13 -3.63
N TYR A 157 -22.76 -6.49 -4.44
CA TYR A 157 -22.32 -7.03 -5.73
C TYR A 157 -20.85 -6.74 -6.00
N ASP A 158 -20.27 -7.53 -6.89
CA ASP A 158 -18.92 -7.34 -7.39
C ASP A 158 -18.96 -6.50 -8.68
N GLY A 159 -18.17 -5.43 -8.72
CA GLY A 159 -18.14 -4.53 -9.87
C GLY A 159 -17.00 -3.54 -9.77
N TYR A 160 -16.46 -3.11 -10.91
CA TYR A 160 -15.35 -2.15 -10.98
C TYR A 160 -14.10 -2.57 -10.17
N GLY A 161 -13.84 -3.88 -10.08
CA GLY A 161 -12.70 -4.42 -9.32
C GLY A 161 -12.87 -4.36 -7.79
N GLN A 162 -14.10 -4.14 -7.30
CA GLN A 162 -14.39 -3.97 -5.87
C GLN A 162 -15.64 -4.75 -5.46
N ARG A 163 -15.71 -5.11 -4.18
CA ARG A 163 -16.97 -5.47 -3.53
C ARG A 163 -17.71 -4.17 -3.24
N ASN A 164 -19.01 -4.09 -3.57
CA ASN A 164 -19.81 -2.88 -3.41
C ASN A 164 -21.12 -3.18 -2.68
N ALA A 165 -21.55 -2.27 -1.79
CA ALA A 165 -22.87 -2.29 -1.17
C ALA A 165 -23.40 -0.87 -0.97
N TYR A 166 -24.69 -0.77 -0.68
CA TYR A 166 -25.32 0.51 -0.36
C TYR A 166 -26.17 0.36 0.90
N VAL A 167 -26.13 1.35 1.77
CA VAL A 167 -26.95 1.37 2.98
C VAL A 167 -27.43 2.78 3.27
N THR A 168 -28.69 2.91 3.65
CA THR A 168 -29.24 4.13 4.25
C THR A 168 -29.20 3.95 5.76
N ASP A 169 -28.53 4.85 6.47
CA ASP A 169 -28.43 4.82 7.93
C ASP A 169 -29.76 5.21 8.62
N PRO A 170 -29.91 5.00 9.95
CA PRO A 170 -31.13 5.36 10.67
C PRO A 170 -31.48 6.85 10.66
N PHE A 171 -30.55 7.71 10.23
CA PHE A 171 -30.69 9.17 10.18
C PHE A 171 -30.99 9.69 8.77
N GLY A 172 -31.12 8.77 7.80
CA GLY A 172 -31.55 9.05 6.43
C GLY A 172 -30.42 9.29 5.43
N HIS A 173 -29.16 9.22 5.84
CA HIS A 173 -28.02 9.40 4.93
C HIS A 173 -27.73 8.12 4.16
N ARG A 174 -27.48 8.25 2.85
CA ARG A 174 -27.13 7.12 1.99
C ARG A 174 -25.63 7.01 1.84
N TRP A 175 -25.15 5.80 2.04
CA TRP A 175 -23.76 5.40 1.96
C TRP A 175 -23.55 4.38 0.84
N GLY A 176 -22.49 4.58 0.05
CA GLY A 176 -21.94 3.58 -0.85
C GLY A 176 -20.69 2.98 -0.20
N LEU A 177 -20.78 1.73 0.21
CA LEU A 177 -19.67 0.97 0.77
C LEU A 177 -18.91 0.31 -0.36
N HIS A 178 -17.60 0.42 -0.33
CA HIS A 178 -16.75 -0.32 -1.27
C HIS A 178 -15.51 -0.85 -0.58
N SER A 179 -15.01 -1.98 -1.04
CA SER A 179 -13.66 -2.40 -0.68
C SER A 179 -12.65 -1.43 -1.31
N ASP A 180 -11.42 -1.42 -0.81
CA ASP A 180 -10.34 -0.82 -1.59
C ASP A 180 -10.35 -1.41 -3.02
N PRO A 181 -10.03 -0.60 -4.05
CA PRO A 181 -9.76 -1.14 -5.37
C PRO A 181 -8.78 -2.27 -5.19
N ARG A 182 -9.18 -3.48 -5.58
CA ARG A 182 -8.21 -4.54 -5.76
C ARG A 182 -7.16 -3.96 -6.70
N PRO A 183 -5.85 -4.03 -6.39
CA PRO A 183 -4.85 -3.52 -7.30
C PRO A 183 -5.11 -4.18 -8.65
N GLU A 184 -5.48 -3.36 -9.63
CA GLU A 184 -5.48 -3.76 -11.03
C GLU A 184 -4.10 -4.37 -11.25
N PRO A 185 -4.00 -5.63 -11.74
CA PRO A 185 -2.70 -6.23 -11.94
C PRO A 185 -1.89 -5.27 -12.82
N ALA A 186 -0.83 -4.69 -12.24
CA ALA A 186 0.08 -3.84 -12.98
C ALA A 186 0.44 -4.60 -14.25
N ALA A 187 0.34 -3.94 -15.41
CA ALA A 187 0.44 -4.61 -16.69
C ALA A 187 1.81 -5.29 -16.84
N ALA A 188 1.89 -6.54 -16.41
CA ALA A 188 3.09 -7.34 -16.37
C ALA A 188 3.39 -7.86 -17.76
N ARG A 189 4.66 -7.88 -18.12
CA ARG A 189 5.12 -8.52 -19.35
C ARG A 189 5.21 -10.02 -19.14
N HIS A 190 5.18 -10.76 -20.24
CA HIS A 190 5.54 -12.17 -20.22
C HIS A 190 6.90 -12.34 -19.51
N GLY A 191 6.97 -13.21 -18.50
CA GLY A 191 8.17 -13.48 -17.72
C GLY A 191 8.40 -12.58 -16.51
N ASP A 192 7.59 -11.54 -16.29
CA ASP A 192 7.67 -10.70 -15.07
C ASP A 192 7.14 -11.46 -13.84
N LEU A 193 7.63 -11.09 -12.65
CA LEU A 193 7.09 -11.56 -11.39
C LEU A 193 5.83 -10.73 -11.06
N THR A 194 4.67 -11.39 -10.99
CA THR A 194 3.39 -10.72 -10.74
C THR A 194 2.98 -10.77 -9.28
N TYR A 195 3.36 -11.84 -8.59
CA TYR A 195 3.06 -12.07 -7.19
C TYR A 195 4.18 -12.91 -6.55
N ALA A 196 4.49 -12.62 -5.29
CA ALA A 196 5.33 -13.48 -4.49
C ALA A 196 4.74 -13.69 -3.10
N SER A 197 4.94 -14.88 -2.53
CA SER A 197 4.45 -15.22 -1.20
C SER A 197 5.54 -15.83 -0.34
N LEU A 198 5.72 -15.26 0.85
CA LEU A 198 6.53 -15.88 1.90
C LEU A 198 5.74 -17.04 2.50
N TRP A 199 6.15 -18.26 2.16
CA TRP A 199 5.61 -19.47 2.75
C TRP A 199 6.42 -19.80 3.98
N VAL A 200 5.79 -19.75 5.16
CA VAL A 200 6.46 -19.78 6.46
C VAL A 200 5.76 -20.74 7.43
N PRO A 201 6.42 -21.13 8.54
CA PRO A 201 5.76 -21.92 9.58
C PRO A 201 4.54 -21.20 10.19
N ASP A 202 4.70 -19.93 10.56
CA ASP A 202 3.69 -19.11 11.23
C ASP A 202 3.53 -17.76 10.53
N ALA A 203 2.36 -17.54 9.93
CA ALA A 203 2.07 -16.33 9.16
C ALA A 203 1.88 -15.09 10.04
N ASP A 204 1.32 -15.23 11.24
CA ASP A 204 1.10 -14.09 12.14
C ASP A 204 2.41 -13.60 12.71
N ARG A 205 3.26 -14.53 13.14
CA ARG A 205 4.61 -14.22 13.59
C ARG A 205 5.46 -13.56 12.50
N ALA A 206 5.35 -14.04 11.25
CA ALA A 206 6.02 -13.39 10.12
C ALA A 206 5.44 -11.99 9.86
N ALA A 207 4.12 -11.83 9.92
CA ALA A 207 3.48 -10.52 9.73
C ALA A 207 3.96 -9.50 10.77
N ASP A 208 4.06 -9.89 12.05
CA ASP A 208 4.60 -9.03 13.10
C ASP A 208 6.07 -8.65 12.83
N PHE A 209 6.89 -9.62 12.39
CA PHE A 209 8.30 -9.38 12.04
C PHE A 209 8.44 -8.37 10.88
N TYR A 210 7.76 -8.60 9.76
CA TYR A 210 7.89 -7.74 8.58
C TYR A 210 7.15 -6.40 8.74
N ALA A 211 6.13 -6.31 9.59
CA ALA A 211 5.55 -5.03 10.00
C ALA A 211 6.59 -4.15 10.72
N ASP A 212 7.36 -4.70 11.66
CA ASP A 212 8.41 -3.95 12.36
C ASP A 212 9.57 -3.61 11.42
N VAL A 213 10.06 -4.59 10.66
CA VAL A 213 11.26 -4.41 9.83
C VAL A 213 11.00 -3.52 8.62
N LEU A 214 9.93 -3.79 7.86
CA LEU A 214 9.65 -3.15 6.56
C LEU A 214 8.55 -2.11 6.63
N GLY A 215 7.74 -2.08 7.69
CA GLY A 215 6.56 -1.21 7.78
C GLY A 215 5.35 -1.77 7.02
N TRP A 216 5.35 -3.06 6.68
CA TRP A 216 4.24 -3.69 5.99
C TRP A 216 2.95 -3.61 6.81
N THR A 217 1.84 -3.38 6.10
CA THR A 217 0.50 -3.54 6.65
C THR A 217 -0.26 -4.58 5.83
N TYR A 218 -1.29 -5.18 6.41
CA TYR A 218 -1.90 -6.37 5.82
C TYR A 218 -3.43 -6.27 5.71
N HIS A 219 -3.97 -6.72 4.58
CA HIS A 219 -5.35 -7.18 4.54
C HIS A 219 -5.43 -8.59 5.14
N PRO A 220 -6.52 -8.92 5.85
CA PRO A 220 -6.76 -10.29 6.28
C PRO A 220 -6.89 -11.18 5.04
N GLY A 221 -6.10 -12.26 4.99
CA GLY A 221 -6.27 -13.33 4.02
C GLY A 221 -7.10 -14.48 4.61
N GLY A 222 -7.64 -15.35 3.76
CA GLY A 222 -8.34 -16.55 4.21
C GLY A 222 -7.42 -17.46 5.03
N GLY A 223 -7.86 -17.87 6.23
CA GLY A 223 -7.11 -18.80 7.09
C GLY A 223 -5.73 -18.29 7.50
N ASN A 224 -4.68 -19.02 7.09
CA ASN A 224 -3.27 -18.76 7.43
C ASN A 224 -2.57 -17.78 6.48
N ALA A 225 -3.33 -16.97 5.72
CA ALA A 225 -2.78 -16.05 4.73
C ALA A 225 -2.84 -14.59 5.21
N ARG A 226 -1.83 -13.79 4.87
CA ARG A 226 -1.85 -12.32 5.00
C ARG A 226 -1.48 -11.72 3.66
N GLN A 227 -2.22 -10.71 3.20
CA GLN A 227 -1.89 -10.01 1.96
C GLN A 227 -1.28 -8.65 2.31
N VAL A 228 -0.09 -8.37 1.78
CA VAL A 228 0.60 -7.09 2.05
C VAL A 228 -0.10 -5.99 1.24
N ARG A 229 -0.29 -4.83 1.88
CA ARG A 229 -0.83 -3.62 1.22
C ARG A 229 0.25 -2.88 0.46
N ASP A 230 -0.16 -2.25 -0.65
CA ASP A 230 0.59 -1.21 -1.34
C ASP A 230 1.99 -1.61 -1.84
N THR A 231 2.21 -2.90 -2.15
CA THR A 231 3.48 -3.38 -2.72
C THR A 231 3.37 -3.68 -4.21
N THR A 232 4.47 -3.47 -4.93
CA THR A 232 4.62 -3.89 -6.33
C THR A 232 5.93 -4.67 -6.52
N PRO A 233 5.90 -5.97 -6.88
CA PRO A 233 4.72 -6.79 -7.17
C PRO A 233 3.83 -7.03 -5.94
N ALA A 234 2.64 -7.61 -6.14
CA ALA A 234 1.77 -7.98 -5.04
C ALA A 234 2.45 -9.03 -4.15
N LEU A 235 2.38 -8.85 -2.83
CA LEU A 235 3.03 -9.74 -1.86
C LEU A 235 2.03 -10.35 -0.89
N GLY A 236 2.37 -11.55 -0.41
CA GLY A 236 1.61 -12.21 0.64
C GLY A 236 2.49 -13.05 1.57
N ILE A 237 1.90 -13.51 2.65
CA ILE A 237 2.47 -14.46 3.60
C ILE A 237 1.49 -15.62 3.73
N PHE A 238 2.00 -16.85 3.73
CA PHE A 238 1.19 -18.06 3.89
C PHE A 238 1.81 -19.02 4.90
N GLY A 239 1.06 -19.34 5.96
CA GLY A 239 1.51 -20.13 7.10
C GLY A 239 1.29 -21.64 6.92
N GLY A 240 1.98 -22.44 7.75
CA GLY A 240 1.85 -23.90 7.78
C GLY A 240 2.95 -24.66 7.02
N HIS A 241 3.98 -23.97 6.53
CA HIS A 241 5.10 -24.58 5.83
C HIS A 241 6.27 -24.85 6.77
N ARG A 242 6.72 -26.12 6.86
CA ARG A 242 7.79 -26.50 7.79
C ARG A 242 9.12 -25.79 7.51
N GLN A 243 9.44 -25.55 6.25
CA GLN A 243 10.63 -24.83 5.82
C GLN A 243 10.20 -23.56 5.08
N PRO A 244 10.78 -22.40 5.42
CA PRO A 244 10.42 -21.17 4.76
C PRO A 244 10.92 -21.12 3.31
N THR A 245 10.13 -20.55 2.41
CA THR A 245 10.53 -20.30 1.02
C THR A 245 9.77 -19.11 0.46
N LEU A 246 10.25 -18.57 -0.65
CA LEU A 246 9.54 -17.58 -1.45
C LEU A 246 8.89 -18.28 -2.65
N PHE A 247 7.56 -18.40 -2.62
CA PHE A 247 6.78 -18.88 -3.76
C PHE A 247 6.55 -17.74 -4.75
N CYS A 248 6.96 -17.94 -6.01
CA CYS A 248 6.90 -16.90 -7.04
C CYS A 248 5.83 -17.22 -8.10
N CYS A 249 5.10 -16.21 -8.55
CA CYS A 249 4.16 -16.32 -9.67
C CYS A 249 4.62 -15.45 -10.83
N TYR A 250 4.74 -16.06 -12.02
CA TYR A 250 5.24 -15.39 -13.21
C TYR A 250 4.15 -15.21 -14.27
N ALA A 251 4.16 -14.04 -14.91
CA ALA A 251 3.25 -13.70 -15.98
C ALA A 251 3.54 -14.51 -17.25
N VAL A 252 2.49 -15.04 -17.87
CA VAL A 252 2.53 -15.64 -19.21
C VAL A 252 1.38 -15.10 -20.05
N THR A 253 1.61 -14.98 -21.35
CA THR A 253 0.60 -14.48 -22.31
C THR A 253 -0.34 -15.58 -22.82
N ASP A 254 0.05 -16.84 -22.63
CA ASP A 254 -0.71 -18.03 -22.98
C ASP A 254 -0.38 -19.09 -21.92
N LEU A 255 -1.31 -19.30 -20.99
CA LEU A 255 -1.10 -20.21 -19.86
C LEU A 255 -1.03 -21.65 -20.33
N ASP A 256 -1.93 -22.07 -21.21
CA ASP A 256 -2.00 -23.47 -21.65
C ASP A 256 -0.72 -23.87 -22.40
N ALA A 257 -0.21 -23.00 -23.29
CA ALA A 257 1.06 -23.25 -23.96
C ALA A 257 2.25 -23.26 -22.99
N ALA A 258 2.24 -22.40 -21.96
CA ALA A 258 3.29 -22.39 -20.94
C ALA A 258 3.29 -23.68 -20.10
N LEU A 259 2.12 -24.21 -19.73
CA LEU A 259 2.00 -25.47 -19.00
C LEU A 259 2.51 -26.66 -19.80
N GLU A 260 2.30 -26.68 -21.12
CA GLU A 260 2.93 -27.69 -21.99
C GLU A 260 4.45 -27.59 -21.99
N ARG A 261 5.01 -26.37 -22.00
CA ARG A 261 6.47 -26.15 -21.90
C ARG A 261 7.03 -26.59 -20.55
N VAL A 262 6.30 -26.36 -19.45
CA VAL A 262 6.69 -26.87 -18.11
C VAL A 262 6.82 -28.39 -18.12
N ARG A 263 5.79 -29.10 -18.64
CA ARG A 263 5.81 -30.57 -18.72
C ARG A 263 6.93 -31.07 -19.64
N ALA A 264 7.12 -30.43 -20.80
CA ALA A 264 8.19 -30.78 -21.74
C ALA A 264 9.59 -30.55 -21.16
N GLY A 265 9.75 -29.56 -20.28
CA GLY A 265 10.99 -29.25 -19.56
C GLY A 265 11.27 -30.18 -18.38
N GLY A 266 10.40 -31.15 -18.07
CA GLY A 266 10.57 -32.08 -16.95
C GLY A 266 9.94 -31.63 -15.63
N GLY A 267 9.19 -30.53 -15.64
CA GLY A 267 8.40 -30.08 -14.50
C GLY A 267 7.01 -30.73 -14.42
N SER A 268 6.26 -30.39 -13.37
CA SER A 268 4.86 -30.81 -13.16
C SER A 268 3.92 -29.62 -13.04
N THR A 269 2.65 -29.81 -13.38
CA THR A 269 1.63 -28.75 -13.30
C THR A 269 0.33 -29.26 -12.73
N GLU A 270 -0.33 -28.42 -11.95
CA GLU A 270 -1.73 -28.58 -11.58
C GLU A 270 -2.64 -28.05 -12.70
N PRO A 271 -3.91 -28.49 -12.78
CA PRO A 271 -4.87 -27.94 -13.72
C PRO A 271 -5.05 -26.43 -13.54
N PRO A 272 -5.19 -25.65 -14.64
CA PRO A 272 -5.42 -24.22 -14.52
C PRO A 272 -6.76 -23.94 -13.83
N ARG A 273 -6.78 -22.88 -13.01
CA ARG A 273 -7.93 -22.41 -12.24
C ARG A 273 -8.28 -20.99 -12.69
N ASP A 274 -9.57 -20.75 -12.88
CA ASP A 274 -10.11 -19.40 -13.09
C ASP A 274 -10.20 -18.70 -11.74
N GLU A 275 -9.28 -17.78 -11.47
CA GLU A 275 -9.31 -16.95 -10.29
C GLU A 275 -9.90 -15.57 -10.62
N PRO A 276 -10.42 -14.82 -9.63
CA PRO A 276 -10.96 -13.47 -9.88
C PRO A 276 -9.94 -12.46 -10.44
N TYR A 277 -8.66 -12.82 -10.47
CA TYR A 277 -7.53 -12.00 -10.93
C TYR A 277 -6.82 -12.58 -12.17
N GLY A 278 -7.42 -13.57 -12.82
CA GLY A 278 -6.89 -14.20 -14.03
C GLY A 278 -6.74 -15.70 -13.89
N ARG A 279 -6.45 -16.36 -15.01
CA ARG A 279 -6.18 -17.80 -15.01
C ARG A 279 -4.83 -18.06 -14.38
N THR A 280 -4.75 -19.02 -13.46
CA THR A 280 -3.51 -19.39 -12.79
C THR A 280 -3.31 -20.89 -12.74
N ALA A 281 -2.06 -21.34 -12.58
CA ALA A 281 -1.74 -22.74 -12.34
C ALA A 281 -0.47 -22.86 -11.49
N ASP A 282 -0.50 -23.77 -10.51
CA ASP A 282 0.67 -24.12 -9.72
C ASP A 282 1.53 -25.14 -10.47
N CYS A 283 2.84 -24.96 -10.36
CA CYS A 283 3.84 -25.73 -11.09
C CYS A 283 5.00 -26.09 -10.15
N THR A 284 5.75 -27.11 -10.56
CA THR A 284 7.05 -27.44 -9.98
C THR A 284 8.05 -27.56 -11.13
N ASP A 285 9.21 -26.94 -10.99
CA ASP A 285 10.26 -27.02 -12.03
C ASP A 285 10.99 -28.37 -12.05
N ASP A 286 11.94 -28.52 -12.96
CA ASP A 286 12.73 -29.73 -13.17
C ASP A 286 13.72 -30.06 -12.01
N GLN A 287 13.80 -29.15 -11.04
CA GLN A 287 14.64 -29.26 -9.84
C GLN A 287 13.83 -29.30 -8.55
N GLY A 288 12.50 -29.33 -8.64
CA GLY A 288 11.60 -29.48 -7.49
C GLY A 288 11.19 -28.16 -6.83
N ILE A 289 11.46 -27.00 -7.45
CA ILE A 289 11.10 -25.69 -6.90
C ILE A 289 9.65 -25.36 -7.29
N PRO A 290 8.77 -25.09 -6.32
CA PRO A 290 7.38 -24.71 -6.61
C PRO A 290 7.29 -23.26 -7.08
N PHE A 291 6.46 -23.02 -8.09
CA PHE A 291 6.12 -21.68 -8.60
C PHE A 291 4.70 -21.69 -9.18
N ALA A 292 4.17 -20.53 -9.54
CA ALA A 292 2.91 -20.41 -10.27
C ALA A 292 3.09 -19.66 -11.58
N LEU A 293 2.15 -19.88 -12.49
CA LEU A 293 1.98 -19.07 -13.70
C LEU A 293 0.62 -18.38 -13.65
N ASN A 294 0.57 -17.13 -14.11
CA ASN A 294 -0.70 -16.42 -14.30
C ASN A 294 -0.80 -15.83 -15.71
N GLU A 295 -1.98 -15.95 -16.31
CA GLU A 295 -2.25 -15.43 -17.64
C GLU A 295 -2.46 -13.91 -17.61
N VAL A 296 -1.71 -13.17 -18.43
CA VAL A 296 -1.80 -11.71 -18.56
C VAL A 296 -2.11 -11.30 -19.99
N SER A 297 -2.95 -10.27 -20.17
CA SER A 297 -3.44 -9.83 -21.49
C SER A 297 -2.40 -9.07 -22.33
N GLY A 298 -1.19 -8.85 -21.80
CA GLY A 298 0.02 -8.53 -22.57
C GLY A 298 0.18 -7.11 -23.13
N THR A 299 -0.50 -6.07 -22.61
CA THR A 299 -0.55 -4.77 -23.29
C THR A 299 -0.05 -3.55 -22.51
N GLY A 300 0.69 -3.70 -21.42
CA GLY A 300 1.21 -2.53 -20.72
C GLY A 300 2.62 -2.71 -20.17
N ARG A 301 3.23 -1.56 -19.89
CA ARG A 301 4.53 -1.43 -19.24
C ARG A 301 4.24 -1.15 -17.77
N THR A 302 4.74 -1.97 -16.86
CA THR A 302 4.68 -1.71 -15.42
C THR A 302 5.30 -0.35 -15.09
N ALA A 303 4.72 0.32 -14.09
CA ALA A 303 5.48 1.30 -13.30
C ALA A 303 6.70 0.59 -12.67
N PRO A 304 7.82 1.28 -12.42
CA PRO A 304 9.00 0.64 -11.85
C PRO A 304 8.66 -0.02 -10.50
N SER A 305 8.73 -1.35 -10.42
CA SER A 305 8.61 -2.12 -9.17
C SER A 305 9.88 -1.95 -8.33
N GLY A 306 9.80 -2.08 -7.00
CA GLY A 306 11.01 -2.01 -6.19
C GLY A 306 11.50 -0.58 -5.95
N THR A 307 10.61 0.40 -6.05
CA THR A 307 10.94 1.82 -5.82
C THR A 307 10.52 2.30 -4.44
N GLU A 308 9.52 1.65 -3.83
CA GLU A 308 8.99 2.01 -2.53
C GLU A 308 9.60 1.16 -1.41
N GLN A 309 9.56 1.68 -0.18
CA GLN A 309 9.96 0.92 1.00
C GLN A 309 9.13 -0.38 1.13
N GLY A 310 9.82 -1.50 1.34
CA GLY A 310 9.19 -2.81 1.51
C GLY A 310 8.91 -3.57 0.22
N ASP A 311 9.14 -3.00 -0.97
CA ASP A 311 9.02 -3.72 -2.24
C ASP A 311 10.20 -4.69 -2.47
N ILE A 312 10.01 -5.64 -3.40
CA ILE A 312 11.12 -6.42 -3.97
C ILE A 312 11.91 -5.53 -4.94
N ALA A 313 13.10 -5.12 -4.52
CA ALA A 313 14.03 -4.39 -5.38
C ALA A 313 14.76 -5.31 -6.37
N TYR A 314 15.05 -6.54 -5.93
CA TYR A 314 15.77 -7.55 -6.69
C TYR A 314 15.41 -8.94 -6.18
N LEU A 315 15.30 -9.93 -7.07
CA LEU A 315 15.07 -11.32 -6.69
C LEU A 315 16.27 -12.18 -7.11
N THR A 316 16.87 -12.90 -6.17
CA THR A 316 17.90 -13.90 -6.48
C THR A 316 17.31 -15.30 -6.41
N LEU A 317 17.33 -16.02 -7.52
CA LEU A 317 17.06 -17.46 -7.56
C LEU A 317 18.35 -18.20 -7.22
N SER A 318 18.42 -18.76 -6.01
CA SER A 318 19.50 -19.66 -5.63
C SER A 318 19.10 -21.08 -6.03
N VAL A 319 19.87 -21.74 -6.89
CA VAL A 319 19.51 -23.04 -7.49
C VAL A 319 20.65 -24.05 -7.40
N ALA A 320 20.32 -25.33 -7.54
CA ALA A 320 21.32 -26.39 -7.57
C ALA A 320 22.13 -26.36 -8.88
N ASP A 321 21.46 -26.24 -10.03
CA ASP A 321 22.09 -26.24 -11.36
C ASP A 321 21.59 -25.05 -12.20
N SER A 322 22.46 -24.08 -12.44
CA SER A 322 22.10 -22.89 -13.22
C SER A 322 21.86 -23.21 -14.70
N GLY A 323 22.50 -24.25 -15.25
CA GLY A 323 22.35 -24.64 -16.65
C GLY A 323 20.94 -25.15 -16.89
N LYS A 324 20.50 -26.10 -16.06
CA LYS A 324 19.12 -26.62 -16.09
C LYS A 324 18.09 -25.53 -15.89
N THR A 325 18.31 -24.66 -14.89
CA THR A 325 17.40 -23.54 -14.61
C THR A 325 17.25 -22.63 -15.82
N ARG A 326 18.35 -22.30 -16.51
CA ARG A 326 18.31 -21.44 -17.70
C ARG A 326 17.60 -22.11 -18.87
N ASP A 327 17.83 -23.40 -19.09
CA ASP A 327 17.13 -24.16 -20.14
C ASP A 327 15.62 -24.22 -19.85
N PHE A 328 15.24 -24.51 -18.59
CA PHE A 328 13.85 -24.62 -18.17
C PHE A 328 13.11 -23.27 -18.26
N TYR A 329 13.56 -22.24 -17.54
CA TYR A 329 12.86 -20.95 -17.50
C TYR A 329 13.03 -20.17 -18.81
N GLY A 330 14.12 -20.39 -19.56
CA GLY A 330 14.26 -19.87 -20.93
C GLY A 330 13.19 -20.44 -21.86
N ALA A 331 12.87 -21.74 -21.75
CA ALA A 331 11.78 -22.34 -22.52
C ALA A 331 10.39 -21.90 -22.04
N VAL A 332 10.15 -21.90 -20.72
CA VAL A 332 8.81 -21.64 -20.16
C VAL A 332 8.44 -20.16 -20.26
N LEU A 333 9.33 -19.27 -19.81
CA LEU A 333 9.11 -17.83 -19.65
C LEU A 333 9.80 -16.98 -20.72
N GLY A 334 10.51 -17.58 -21.67
CA GLY A 334 11.27 -16.83 -22.68
C GLY A 334 12.43 -16.01 -22.10
N TRP A 335 12.89 -16.34 -20.89
CA TRP A 335 13.97 -15.63 -20.23
C TRP A 335 15.29 -15.76 -20.99
N GLU A 336 15.94 -14.62 -21.21
CA GLU A 336 17.30 -14.56 -21.70
C GLU A 336 18.24 -14.25 -20.54
N PHE A 337 19.46 -14.80 -20.61
CA PHE A 337 20.41 -14.71 -19.51
C PHE A 337 21.73 -14.09 -19.97
N SER A 338 22.22 -13.14 -19.19
CA SER A 338 23.58 -12.59 -19.33
C SER A 338 24.45 -13.03 -18.15
N PRO A 339 25.78 -13.22 -18.33
CA PRO A 339 26.67 -13.57 -17.23
C PRO A 339 26.68 -12.50 -16.14
N GLY A 340 26.60 -12.93 -14.89
CA GLY A 340 26.74 -12.07 -13.71
C GLY A 340 28.20 -11.93 -13.23
N ASN A 341 28.36 -11.26 -12.09
CA ASN A 341 29.68 -10.95 -11.51
C ASN A 341 30.18 -12.00 -10.49
N VAL A 342 29.43 -13.08 -10.28
CA VAL A 342 29.78 -14.17 -9.35
C VAL A 342 29.94 -15.48 -10.11
N ALA A 343 30.66 -16.43 -9.51
CA ALA A 343 30.80 -17.77 -10.08
C ALA A 343 29.43 -18.43 -10.22
N ASP A 344 29.14 -18.93 -11.41
CA ASP A 344 27.83 -19.48 -11.79
C ASP A 344 26.63 -18.53 -11.55
N GLY A 345 26.90 -17.23 -11.64
CA GLY A 345 25.91 -16.16 -11.55
C GLY A 345 25.41 -15.71 -12.92
N TRP A 346 24.10 -15.48 -13.02
CA TRP A 346 23.45 -14.99 -14.24
C TRP A 346 22.43 -13.90 -13.92
N GLN A 347 22.15 -13.04 -14.88
CA GLN A 347 21.12 -12.00 -14.83
C GLN A 347 20.07 -12.28 -15.89
N VAL A 348 18.80 -12.23 -15.51
CA VAL A 348 17.70 -12.32 -16.46
C VAL A 348 17.50 -10.96 -17.12
N THR A 349 17.45 -10.93 -18.45
CA THR A 349 17.26 -9.69 -19.21
C THR A 349 15.80 -9.25 -19.19
N ASP A 350 15.57 -7.95 -19.04
CA ASP A 350 14.26 -7.29 -19.24
C ASP A 350 13.10 -7.81 -18.36
N THR A 351 13.39 -8.19 -17.11
CA THR A 351 12.38 -8.60 -16.12
C THR A 351 12.10 -7.51 -15.08
N THR A 352 10.90 -7.56 -14.52
CA THR A 352 10.41 -6.68 -13.45
C THR A 352 9.88 -7.54 -12.28
N PRO A 353 10.44 -7.43 -11.05
CA PRO A 353 11.68 -6.72 -10.70
C PRO A 353 12.89 -7.40 -11.38
N ALA A 354 14.08 -6.83 -11.22
CA ALA A 354 15.29 -7.47 -11.74
C ALA A 354 15.52 -8.83 -11.05
N ILE A 355 15.80 -9.87 -11.86
CA ILE A 355 16.01 -11.24 -11.38
C ILE A 355 17.43 -11.72 -11.70
N GLY A 356 18.08 -12.27 -10.69
CA GLY A 356 19.36 -12.97 -10.79
C GLY A 356 19.26 -14.45 -10.52
N LEU A 357 20.26 -15.19 -10.98
CA LEU A 357 20.43 -16.61 -10.74
C LEU A 357 21.81 -16.85 -10.12
N ALA A 358 21.88 -17.70 -9.10
CA ALA A 358 23.13 -18.18 -8.53
C ALA A 358 23.07 -19.71 -8.39
N GLY A 359 23.90 -20.43 -9.14
CA GLY A 359 23.95 -21.89 -9.11
C GLY A 359 24.87 -22.49 -8.04
N GLY A 360 24.80 -23.81 -7.88
CA GLY A 360 25.61 -24.58 -6.93
C GLY A 360 25.11 -24.57 -5.48
N SER A 361 23.85 -24.17 -5.26
CA SER A 361 23.25 -24.13 -3.92
C SER A 361 22.77 -25.52 -3.47
N ASP A 362 23.06 -25.88 -2.22
CA ASP A 362 22.50 -27.05 -1.54
C ASP A 362 21.14 -26.77 -0.89
N GLN A 363 20.71 -25.50 -0.88
CA GLN A 363 19.42 -25.04 -0.39
C GLN A 363 18.77 -24.10 -1.42
N PRO A 364 18.18 -24.65 -2.50
CA PRO A 364 17.53 -23.84 -3.51
C PRO A 364 16.36 -23.04 -2.95
N ALA A 365 16.30 -21.75 -3.26
CA ALA A 365 15.22 -20.85 -2.84
C ALA A 365 15.27 -19.53 -3.62
N GLY A 366 14.12 -18.87 -3.73
CA GLY A 366 14.06 -17.44 -4.04
C GLY A 366 14.47 -16.62 -2.82
N ILE A 367 15.43 -15.70 -2.98
CA ILE A 367 15.92 -14.80 -1.95
C ILE A 367 15.61 -13.37 -2.39
N PRO A 368 14.57 -12.73 -1.82
CA PRO A 368 14.21 -11.37 -2.17
C PRO A 368 15.18 -10.37 -1.53
N MET A 369 15.42 -9.27 -2.22
CA MET A 369 15.99 -8.05 -1.65
C MET A 369 14.85 -7.06 -1.41
N TRP A 370 14.55 -6.78 -0.15
CA TRP A 370 13.58 -5.77 0.25
C TRP A 370 14.21 -4.39 0.19
N ARG A 371 13.55 -3.44 -0.47
CA ARG A 371 13.96 -2.04 -0.44
C ARG A 371 13.70 -1.45 0.94
N VAL A 372 14.67 -0.69 1.44
CA VAL A 372 14.53 0.09 2.67
C VAL A 372 15.13 1.47 2.48
N ASP A 373 14.50 2.47 3.09
CA ASP A 373 14.97 3.85 3.06
C ASP A 373 16.12 4.12 4.06
N ASP A 374 16.20 3.29 5.11
CA ASP A 374 17.25 3.33 6.14
C ASP A 374 17.67 1.90 6.50
N ILE A 375 18.78 1.45 5.90
CA ILE A 375 19.29 0.10 6.13
C ILE A 375 19.85 -0.07 7.55
N ALA A 376 20.43 0.97 8.13
CA ALA A 376 21.01 0.89 9.46
C ALA A 376 19.91 0.66 10.52
N GLY A 377 18.82 1.42 10.43
CA GLY A 377 17.63 1.21 11.26
C GLY A 377 16.98 -0.15 11.02
N ALA A 378 16.83 -0.56 9.75
CA ALA A 378 16.23 -1.85 9.42
C ALA A 378 17.03 -3.05 9.95
N VAL A 379 18.37 -3.01 9.88
CA VAL A 379 19.25 -4.05 10.46
C VAL A 379 19.05 -4.17 11.98
N VAL A 380 18.89 -3.05 12.69
CA VAL A 380 18.60 -3.07 14.13
C VAL A 380 17.24 -3.70 14.42
N ARG A 381 16.20 -3.39 13.62
CA ARG A 381 14.87 -3.98 13.76
C ARG A 381 14.89 -5.49 13.51
N VAL A 382 15.57 -5.96 12.46
CA VAL A 382 15.75 -7.40 12.20
C VAL A 382 16.32 -8.12 13.42
N ARG A 383 17.42 -7.60 14.00
CA ARG A 383 18.07 -8.20 15.17
C ARG A 383 17.17 -8.15 16.41
N SER A 384 16.42 -7.07 16.60
CA SER A 384 15.53 -6.87 17.75
C SER A 384 14.30 -7.78 17.69
N ALA A 385 13.79 -8.06 16.48
CA ALA A 385 12.68 -8.97 16.23
C ALA A 385 13.10 -10.45 16.24
N GLY A 386 14.35 -10.78 16.59
CA GLY A 386 14.84 -12.15 16.74
C GLY A 386 15.44 -12.77 15.48
N GLY A 387 15.56 -12.00 14.39
CA GLY A 387 16.30 -12.38 13.20
C GLY A 387 17.80 -12.16 13.32
N THR A 388 18.53 -12.48 12.25
CA THR A 388 19.96 -12.18 12.12
C THR A 388 20.20 -11.29 10.92
N ALA A 389 21.15 -10.36 11.03
CA ALA A 389 21.55 -9.49 9.94
C ALA A 389 23.05 -9.23 10.00
N THR A 390 23.70 -9.28 8.85
CA THR A 390 25.09 -8.82 8.69
C THR A 390 25.18 -7.30 8.90
N GLU A 391 26.40 -6.77 8.99
CA GLU A 391 26.59 -5.32 8.91
C GLU A 391 26.28 -4.86 7.48
N ALA A 392 25.75 -3.64 7.33
CA ALA A 392 25.49 -3.06 6.02
C ALA A 392 26.81 -2.86 5.25
N GLN A 393 26.87 -3.38 4.04
CA GLN A 393 28.04 -3.35 3.17
C GLN A 393 27.77 -2.47 1.95
N GLN A 394 28.75 -1.64 1.59
CA GLN A 394 28.70 -0.84 0.38
C GLN A 394 28.88 -1.72 -0.85
N GLN A 395 27.89 -1.69 -1.73
CA GLN A 395 27.92 -2.27 -3.07
C GLN A 395 27.95 -1.16 -4.13
N PRO A 396 28.29 -1.46 -5.39
CA PRO A 396 28.27 -0.48 -6.47
C PRO A 396 26.90 0.18 -6.71
N TYR A 397 25.83 -0.47 -6.29
CA TYR A 397 24.43 -0.08 -6.52
C TYR A 397 23.68 0.35 -5.26
N GLY A 398 24.34 0.45 -4.09
CA GLY A 398 23.69 0.83 -2.84
C GLY A 398 24.30 0.14 -1.62
N LEU A 399 23.64 0.27 -0.47
CA LEU A 399 23.98 -0.52 0.72
C LEU A 399 23.17 -1.81 0.72
N MET A 400 23.79 -2.90 1.19
CA MET A 400 23.14 -4.20 1.31
C MET A 400 23.46 -4.87 2.64
N SER A 401 22.49 -5.59 3.21
CA SER A 401 22.70 -6.51 4.34
C SER A 401 22.01 -7.84 4.08
N GLU A 402 22.74 -8.93 4.22
CA GLU A 402 22.16 -10.29 4.27
C GLU A 402 21.48 -10.51 5.61
N CYS A 403 20.27 -11.07 5.56
CA CYS A 403 19.41 -11.25 6.73
C CYS A 403 18.72 -12.63 6.71
N VAL A 404 18.34 -13.07 7.91
CA VAL A 404 17.46 -14.22 8.14
C VAL A 404 16.40 -13.79 9.13
N ASP A 405 15.12 -14.05 8.85
CA ASP A 405 14.04 -13.76 9.81
C ASP A 405 14.08 -14.74 11.00
N ASP A 406 13.17 -14.55 11.94
CA ASP A 406 13.08 -15.35 13.15
C ASP A 406 12.49 -16.76 12.92
N GLN A 407 12.18 -17.11 11.67
CA GLN A 407 11.66 -18.40 11.21
C GLN A 407 12.57 -19.09 10.19
N GLY A 408 13.67 -18.45 9.76
CA GLY A 408 14.67 -19.02 8.86
C GLY A 408 14.55 -18.55 7.39
N SER A 409 13.66 -17.63 7.06
CA SER A 409 13.57 -17.08 5.69
C SER A 409 14.77 -16.20 5.41
N ARG A 410 15.48 -16.48 4.31
CA ARG A 410 16.62 -15.66 3.87
C ARG A 410 16.15 -14.51 3.00
N PHE A 411 16.71 -13.33 3.22
CA PHE A 411 16.45 -12.14 2.41
C PHE A 411 17.63 -11.15 2.50
N PHE A 412 17.65 -10.18 1.59
CA PHE A 412 18.53 -9.02 1.69
C PHE A 412 17.72 -7.78 2.02
N LEU A 413 18.33 -6.84 2.75
CA LEU A 413 17.89 -5.45 2.80
C LEU A 413 18.75 -4.65 1.84
N GLY A 414 18.13 -3.77 1.06
CA GLY A 414 18.81 -2.89 0.10
C GLY A 414 18.38 -1.44 0.24
N GLU A 415 19.32 -0.56 0.55
CA GLU A 415 19.14 0.90 0.43
C GLU A 415 19.77 1.34 -0.88
N LEU A 416 18.92 1.51 -1.89
CA LEU A 416 19.31 1.81 -3.27
C LEU A 416 19.17 3.31 -3.53
N PRO A 417 20.04 3.91 -4.37
CA PRO A 417 19.91 5.31 -4.76
C PRO A 417 18.54 5.56 -5.42
N GLY A 418 17.90 6.66 -5.02
CA GLY A 418 16.61 7.12 -5.54
C GLY A 418 16.68 7.73 -6.93
#